data_AF-A0A0D1ZZB2-F1
#
_entry.id   AF-A0A0D1ZZB2-F1
#
_cell.length_a   1.000
_cell.length_b   1.000
_cell.length_c   1.000
_cell.angle_alpha   90.00
_cell.angle_beta   90.00
_cell.angle_gamma   90.00
#
_symmetry.space_group_name_H-M   'P 1'
#
loop_
_entity.id
_entity.type
_entity.pdbx_description
1 polymer ?
#
loop_
_entity_poly.entity_id
_entity_poly.type
_entity_poly.pdbx_seq_one_letter_code
_entity_poly.pdbx_strand_id
1 'polypeptide(L)'
;MSKVQLHDHSASYHAITTKSPQGLQCLKRLFLEYDNANPSRANLNSLFSRDFTDNENESERNIGRDEAIEAIISTRAKCSRHQIDLKRATCLVNSGSSHTVFFEGVRFMMFAATPDGSDAELPVVEDRSNWTRVPFSGRMDVRVKENKFSLKEAVAEIVSRRVTSDNSVLVKRDLMARTNSIPFGSPAESPLARLQSTSTSQVGLPANVSELPAVISAPLGDTKSLPAYPSSATGTPTVTSGSSVDGDQLMKR
;
A
#
# COMPACT_ATOMS: atom_id res chain seq x y z
N MET A 1 -35.19 16.67 2.74
CA MET A 1 -34.33 15.68 2.07
C MET A 1 -32.88 16.10 2.29
N SER A 2 -32.03 15.22 2.84
CA SER A 2 -30.59 15.51 2.93
C SER A 2 -30.02 15.60 1.52
N LYS A 3 -29.36 16.72 1.20
CA LYS A 3 -28.72 16.90 -0.10
C LYS A 3 -27.41 16.12 -0.10
N VAL A 4 -27.39 14.98 -0.80
CA VAL A 4 -26.15 14.23 -1.04
C VAL A 4 -25.32 15.01 -2.06
N GLN A 5 -24.05 15.30 -1.73
CA GLN A 5 -23.11 15.94 -2.67
C GLN A 5 -22.04 14.94 -3.07
N LEU A 6 -21.71 14.88 -4.37
CA LEU A 6 -20.72 13.98 -4.93
C LEU A 6 -19.51 14.79 -5.39
N HIS A 7 -18.32 14.37 -4.98
CA HIS A 7 -17.06 15.01 -5.34
C HIS A 7 -16.07 13.98 -5.88
N ASP A 8 -15.73 14.10 -7.16
CA ASP A 8 -14.74 13.25 -7.81
C ASP A 8 -13.33 13.84 -7.74
N HIS A 9 -12.34 12.97 -7.63
CA HIS A 9 -10.92 13.29 -7.63
C HIS A 9 -10.17 12.24 -8.45
N SER A 10 -9.46 12.69 -9.49
CA SER A 10 -8.71 11.81 -10.41
C SER A 10 -7.20 12.12 -10.47
N ALA A 11 -6.72 13.07 -9.65
CA ALA A 11 -5.32 13.41 -9.57
C ALA A 11 -4.59 12.60 -8.48
N SER A 12 -3.28 12.82 -8.34
CA SER A 12 -2.52 12.30 -7.19
C SER A 12 -3.20 12.67 -5.87
N TYR A 13 -3.13 11.79 -4.86
CA TYR A 13 -3.66 12.09 -3.53
C TYR A 13 -2.97 13.30 -2.88
N HIS A 14 -1.77 13.66 -3.33
CA HIS A 14 -1.08 14.89 -2.90
C HIS A 14 -1.82 16.17 -3.29
N ALA A 15 -2.58 16.15 -4.39
CA ALA A 15 -3.35 17.29 -4.88
C ALA A 15 -4.64 17.55 -4.07
N ILE A 16 -5.04 16.63 -3.17
CA ILE A 16 -6.15 16.86 -2.25
C ILE A 16 -5.76 17.98 -1.28
N THR A 17 -6.59 19.01 -1.18
CA THR A 17 -6.30 20.22 -0.39
C THR A 17 -7.23 20.34 0.82
N THR A 18 -7.01 21.32 1.68
CA THR A 18 -7.91 21.66 2.80
C THR A 18 -9.29 22.13 2.35
N LYS A 19 -9.45 22.49 1.06
CA LYS A 19 -10.75 22.84 0.46
C LYS A 19 -11.53 21.61 -0.01
N SER A 20 -10.90 20.45 -0.13
CA SER A 20 -11.55 19.20 -0.53
C SER A 20 -12.48 18.71 0.60
N PRO A 21 -13.51 17.90 0.30
CA PRO A 21 -14.32 17.27 1.34
C PRO A 21 -13.47 16.52 2.37
N GLN A 22 -13.89 16.56 3.64
CA GLN A 22 -13.14 15.93 4.74
C GLN A 22 -12.85 14.44 4.53
N GLY A 23 -13.70 13.74 3.77
CA GLY A 23 -13.45 12.34 3.41
C GLY A 23 -12.18 12.18 2.57
N LEU A 24 -12.00 13.02 1.54
CA LEU A 24 -10.78 13.03 0.72
C LEU A 24 -9.57 13.47 1.55
N GLN A 25 -9.74 14.42 2.47
CA GLN A 25 -8.64 14.82 3.37
C GLN A 25 -8.18 13.67 4.26
N CYS A 26 -9.12 12.87 4.82
CA CYS A 26 -8.80 11.64 5.54
C CYS A 26 -8.08 10.62 4.66
N LEU A 27 -8.53 10.41 3.41
CA LEU A 27 -7.85 9.54 2.43
C LEU A 27 -6.40 9.97 2.21
N LYS A 28 -6.16 11.27 1.99
CA LYS A 28 -4.80 11.81 1.83
C LYS A 28 -3.95 11.54 3.07
N ARG A 29 -4.47 11.82 4.28
CA ARG A 29 -3.74 11.58 5.54
C ARG A 29 -3.39 10.10 5.70
N LEU A 30 -4.33 9.20 5.37
CA LEU A 30 -4.09 7.76 5.40
C LEU A 30 -2.97 7.33 4.44
N PHE A 31 -3.02 7.80 3.19
CA PHE A 31 -2.01 7.44 2.18
C PHE A 31 -0.64 8.03 2.47
N LEU A 32 -0.57 9.22 3.09
CA LEU A 32 0.69 9.76 3.59
C LEU A 32 1.32 8.85 4.65
N GLU A 33 0.54 8.26 5.55
CA GLU A 33 1.08 7.30 6.53
C GLU A 33 1.52 5.99 5.89
N TYR A 34 0.83 5.51 4.85
CA TYR A 34 1.30 4.35 4.08
C TYR A 34 2.65 4.58 3.40
N ASP A 35 2.86 5.76 2.81
CA ASP A 35 4.10 6.05 2.06
C ASP A 35 5.24 6.54 2.97
N ASN A 36 4.92 7.05 4.17
CA ASN A 36 5.91 7.48 5.15
C ASN A 36 6.83 6.31 5.56
N ALA A 37 8.15 6.54 5.55
CA ALA A 37 9.13 5.56 6.01
C ALA A 37 8.94 5.14 7.46
N ASN A 38 8.44 6.06 8.30
CA ASN A 38 8.16 5.84 9.71
C ASN A 38 6.71 6.31 10.02
N PRO A 39 5.69 5.47 9.74
CA PRO A 39 4.31 5.83 10.03
C PRO A 39 4.11 6.11 11.52
N SER A 40 3.38 7.17 11.84
CA SER A 40 3.19 7.60 13.23
C SER A 40 1.96 6.94 13.83
N ARG A 41 2.16 6.11 14.86
CA ARG A 41 1.07 5.53 15.65
C ARG A 41 0.13 6.61 16.19
N ALA A 42 0.66 7.76 16.62
CA ALA A 42 -0.13 8.88 17.13
C ALA A 42 -1.00 9.52 16.04
N ASN A 43 -0.46 9.70 14.82
CA ASN A 43 -1.23 10.23 13.70
C ASN A 43 -2.35 9.27 13.30
N LEU A 44 -2.06 7.98 13.21
CA LEU A 44 -3.05 6.95 12.89
C LEU A 44 -4.13 6.84 13.99
N ASN A 45 -3.74 6.94 15.26
CA ASN A 45 -4.69 7.02 16.38
C ASN A 45 -5.61 8.24 16.30
N SER A 46 -5.13 9.37 15.78
CA SER A 46 -5.94 10.58 15.56
C SER A 46 -6.84 10.49 14.33
N LEU A 47 -6.48 9.62 13.37
CA LEU A 47 -7.17 9.48 12.09
C LEU A 47 -8.29 8.44 12.17
N PHE A 48 -8.09 7.34 12.90
CA PHE A 48 -9.10 6.30 13.10
C PHE A 48 -9.94 6.58 14.34
N SER A 49 -11.27 6.46 14.21
CA SER A 49 -12.17 6.57 15.35
C SER A 49 -11.95 5.43 16.34
N ARG A 50 -12.32 5.62 17.61
CA ARG A 50 -12.15 4.59 18.66
C ARG A 50 -12.90 3.29 18.34
N ASP A 51 -14.04 3.40 17.66
CA ASP A 51 -14.90 2.33 17.20
C ASP A 51 -14.55 1.82 15.79
N PHE A 52 -13.32 2.12 15.31
CA PHE A 52 -12.92 1.79 13.94
C PHE A 52 -12.90 0.29 13.66
N THR A 53 -13.40 -0.07 12.47
CA THR A 53 -13.37 -1.42 11.93
C THR A 53 -12.74 -1.46 10.53
N ASP A 54 -11.86 -2.43 10.32
CA ASP A 54 -11.24 -2.71 9.03
C ASP A 54 -11.64 -4.09 8.54
N ASN A 55 -11.91 -4.20 7.25
CA ASN A 55 -12.30 -5.44 6.61
C ASN A 55 -11.57 -5.58 5.27
N GLU A 56 -10.75 -6.61 5.14
CA GLU A 56 -10.24 -7.01 3.83
C GLU A 56 -11.31 -7.86 3.15
N ASN A 57 -11.63 -7.53 1.91
CA ASN A 57 -12.64 -8.27 1.16
C ASN A 57 -12.20 -9.74 1.06
N GLU A 58 -13.15 -10.69 1.13
CA GLU A 58 -12.90 -12.14 1.26
C GLU A 58 -12.44 -12.61 2.65
N SER A 59 -12.20 -11.68 3.59
CA SER A 59 -12.04 -11.98 5.01
C SER A 59 -13.34 -11.75 5.77
N GLU A 60 -13.85 -12.78 6.44
CA GLU A 60 -14.94 -12.66 7.40
C GLU A 60 -14.50 -11.96 8.70
N ARG A 61 -13.19 -11.78 8.88
CA ARG A 61 -12.61 -11.18 10.07
C ARG A 61 -12.71 -9.66 9.99
N ASN A 62 -13.35 -9.06 11.00
CA ASN A 62 -13.25 -7.64 11.26
C ASN A 62 -12.04 -7.36 12.15
N ILE A 63 -11.21 -6.42 11.72
CA ILE A 63 -9.99 -6.01 12.42
C ILE A 63 -10.28 -4.70 13.14
N GLY A 64 -9.89 -4.62 14.42
CA GLY A 64 -10.04 -3.42 15.23
C GLY A 64 -8.94 -2.38 14.95
N ARG A 65 -9.17 -1.15 15.42
CA ARG A 65 -8.24 -0.01 15.31
C ARG A 65 -6.78 -0.34 15.61
N ASP A 66 -6.48 -0.90 16.78
CA ASP A 66 -5.08 -1.10 17.20
C ASP A 66 -4.36 -2.14 16.34
N GLU A 67 -5.06 -3.18 15.88
CA GLU A 67 -4.51 -4.18 14.98
C GLU A 67 -4.33 -3.63 13.56
N ALA A 68 -5.27 -2.82 13.06
CA ALA A 68 -5.12 -2.17 11.76
C ALA A 68 -3.92 -1.20 11.73
N ILE A 69 -3.72 -0.44 12.82
CA ILE A 69 -2.55 0.43 12.97
C ILE A 69 -1.26 -0.38 12.97
N GLU A 70 -1.24 -1.49 13.71
CA GLU A 70 -0.08 -2.39 13.75
C GLU A 70 0.20 -3.00 12.38
N ALA A 71 -0.84 -3.38 11.63
CA ALA A 71 -0.71 -3.91 10.28
C ALA A 71 -0.11 -2.88 9.31
N ILE A 72 -0.48 -1.60 9.42
CA ILE A 72 0.10 -0.52 8.60
C ILE A 72 1.59 -0.35 8.92
N ILE A 73 1.94 -0.23 10.20
CA ILE A 73 3.33 -0.01 10.65
C ILE A 73 4.20 -1.21 10.28
N SER A 74 3.75 -2.42 10.60
CA SER A 74 4.52 -3.65 10.34
C SER A 74 4.69 -3.94 8.85
N THR A 75 3.65 -3.73 8.04
CA THR A 75 3.76 -3.84 6.58
C THR A 75 4.75 -2.83 6.03
N ARG A 76 4.70 -1.59 6.53
CA ARG A 76 5.61 -0.55 6.07
C ARG A 76 7.06 -0.81 6.45
N ALA A 77 7.31 -1.35 7.64
CA ALA A 77 8.65 -1.70 8.14
C ALA A 77 9.33 -2.80 7.29
N LYS A 78 8.54 -3.70 6.69
CA LYS A 78 9.05 -4.73 5.76
C LYS A 78 9.45 -4.17 4.39
N CYS A 79 9.01 -2.96 4.07
CA CYS A 79 9.27 -2.31 2.79
C CYS A 79 10.47 -1.36 2.88
N SER A 80 11.45 -1.52 2.00
CA SER A 80 12.49 -0.52 1.77
C SER A 80 11.92 0.73 1.11
N ARG A 81 10.94 0.56 0.20
CA ARG A 81 10.15 1.65 -0.39
C ARG A 81 8.69 1.26 -0.51
N HIS A 82 7.81 2.23 -0.30
CA HIS A 82 6.37 2.09 -0.47
C HIS A 82 5.85 3.35 -1.16
N GLN A 83 4.98 3.19 -2.14
CA GLN A 83 4.33 4.30 -2.82
C GLN A 83 2.91 3.93 -3.23
N ILE A 84 1.95 4.82 -2.99
CA ILE A 84 0.59 4.71 -3.51
C ILE A 84 0.40 5.63 -4.70
N ASP A 85 -0.12 5.08 -5.79
CA ASP A 85 -0.63 5.84 -6.93
C ASP A 85 -2.16 5.78 -6.91
N LEU A 86 -2.79 6.88 -6.48
CA LEU A 86 -4.24 7.03 -6.49
C LEU A 86 -4.73 7.23 -7.94
N LYS A 87 -5.60 6.34 -8.42
CA LYS A 87 -6.19 6.45 -9.76
C LYS A 87 -7.47 7.28 -9.75
N ARG A 88 -8.34 7.04 -8.77
CA ARG A 88 -9.60 7.77 -8.61
C ARG A 88 -10.06 7.67 -7.17
N ALA A 89 -10.69 8.73 -6.69
CA ALA A 89 -11.49 8.72 -5.48
C ALA A 89 -12.79 9.50 -5.72
N THR A 90 -13.88 9.01 -5.15
CA THR A 90 -15.18 9.69 -5.15
C THR A 90 -15.66 9.80 -3.72
N CYS A 91 -15.93 11.02 -3.27
CA CYS A 91 -16.46 11.31 -1.95
C CYS A 91 -17.95 11.66 -2.05
N LEU A 92 -18.79 10.83 -1.42
CA LEU A 92 -20.20 11.10 -1.18
C LEU A 92 -20.36 11.77 0.18
N VAL A 93 -20.84 13.01 0.18
CA VAL A 93 -21.22 13.74 1.39
C VAL A 93 -22.69 13.43 1.65
N ASN A 94 -22.96 12.46 2.52
CA ASN A 94 -24.32 11.96 2.82
C ASN A 94 -25.09 12.95 3.71
N SER A 95 -24.37 13.53 4.67
CA SER A 95 -24.77 14.62 5.55
C SER A 95 -23.52 15.45 5.88
N GLY A 96 -23.67 16.65 6.44
CA GLY A 96 -22.51 17.44 6.91
C GLY A 96 -21.65 16.74 7.98
N SER A 97 -22.13 15.61 8.53
CA SER A 97 -21.50 14.82 9.58
C SER A 97 -20.97 13.45 9.11
N SER A 98 -21.25 13.03 7.86
CA SER A 98 -20.88 11.70 7.37
C SER A 98 -20.52 11.72 5.89
N HIS A 99 -19.31 11.27 5.59
CA HIS A 99 -18.80 11.12 4.24
C HIS A 99 -18.47 9.65 3.96
N THR A 100 -18.73 9.18 2.75
CA THR A 100 -18.26 7.88 2.25
C THR A 100 -17.31 8.13 1.10
N VAL A 101 -16.12 7.54 1.12
CA VAL A 101 -15.13 7.67 0.05
C VAL A 101 -14.91 6.32 -0.59
N PHE A 102 -15.12 6.26 -1.90
CA PHE A 102 -14.70 5.14 -2.74
C PHE A 102 -13.37 5.51 -3.38
N PHE A 103 -12.44 4.57 -3.44
CA PHE A 103 -11.12 4.83 -4.03
C PHE A 103 -10.58 3.60 -4.74
N GLU A 104 -9.76 3.85 -5.75
CA GLU A 104 -9.00 2.85 -6.49
C GLU A 104 -7.59 3.37 -6.73
N GLY A 105 -6.61 2.47 -6.67
CA GLY A 105 -5.22 2.81 -6.76
C GLY A 105 -4.33 1.61 -7.03
N VAL A 106 -3.05 1.89 -7.05
CA VAL A 106 -2.00 0.89 -7.17
C VAL A 106 -0.98 1.16 -6.07
N ARG A 107 -0.69 0.17 -5.23
CA ARG A 107 0.43 0.25 -4.29
C ARG A 107 1.65 -0.38 -4.94
N PHE A 108 2.78 0.31 -4.85
CA PHE A 108 4.08 -0.14 -5.28
C PHE A 108 4.92 -0.39 -4.02
N MET A 109 5.42 -1.61 -3.88
CA MET A 109 6.20 -2.01 -2.71
C MET A 109 7.53 -2.59 -3.14
N MET A 110 8.60 -2.13 -2.52
CA MET A 110 9.92 -2.74 -2.61
C MET A 110 10.25 -3.27 -1.22
N PHE A 111 10.52 -4.58 -1.13
CA PHE A 111 10.87 -5.22 0.14
C PHE A 111 12.35 -5.01 0.44
N ALA A 112 12.69 -4.86 1.72
CA ALA A 112 14.09 -4.90 2.14
C ALA A 112 14.64 -6.31 1.90
N ALA A 113 15.87 -6.42 1.38
CA ALA A 113 16.55 -7.70 1.33
C ALA A 113 16.79 -8.17 2.77
N THR A 114 16.35 -9.39 3.10
CA THR A 114 16.64 -10.01 4.39
C THR A 114 18.14 -10.31 4.48
N PRO A 115 18.83 -9.92 5.57
CA PRO A 115 20.26 -10.11 5.74
C PRO A 115 20.62 -11.53 6.24
N ASP A 116 19.83 -12.55 5.91
CA ASP A 116 20.17 -13.93 6.25
C ASP A 116 20.94 -14.56 5.09
N GLY A 117 22.22 -14.76 5.36
CA GLY A 117 23.26 -15.06 4.39
C GLY A 117 23.08 -16.39 3.67
N SER A 118 23.22 -16.32 2.35
CA SER A 118 24.05 -17.26 1.63
C SER A 118 24.79 -16.47 0.57
N ASP A 119 26.12 -16.45 0.66
CA ASP A 119 27.06 -16.08 -0.41
C ASP A 119 26.98 -17.12 -1.56
N ALA A 120 25.78 -17.42 -2.01
CA ALA A 120 25.57 -18.08 -3.28
C ALA A 120 25.42 -16.95 -4.29
N GLU A 121 26.46 -16.78 -5.10
CA GLU A 121 26.56 -15.89 -6.24
C GLU A 121 25.32 -16.09 -7.16
N LEU A 122 24.24 -15.38 -6.85
CA LEU A 122 23.08 -15.27 -7.71
C LEU A 122 23.50 -14.37 -8.88
N PRO A 123 23.11 -14.70 -10.13
CA PRO A 123 23.54 -13.93 -11.27
C PRO A 123 23.12 -12.48 -11.06
N VAL A 124 24.10 -11.58 -11.19
CA VAL A 124 23.91 -10.13 -11.22
C VAL A 124 23.03 -9.81 -12.42
N VAL A 125 21.72 -9.96 -12.25
CA VAL A 125 20.73 -9.29 -13.08
C VAL A 125 20.58 -7.93 -12.45
N GLU A 126 21.26 -6.94 -13.03
CA GLU A 126 21.02 -5.53 -12.80
C GLU A 126 19.59 -5.17 -13.21
N ASP A 127 18.58 -5.60 -12.45
CA ASP A 127 17.21 -5.18 -12.71
C ASP A 127 16.91 -3.91 -11.91
N ARG A 128 17.08 -2.79 -12.61
CA ARG A 128 16.47 -1.52 -12.22
C ARG A 128 14.98 -1.79 -11.93
N SER A 129 14.59 -1.65 -10.67
CA SER A 129 13.21 -1.47 -10.17
C SER A 129 12.41 -2.74 -9.79
N ASN A 130 12.79 -3.43 -8.71
CA ASN A 130 12.03 -4.50 -8.04
C ASN A 130 10.73 -4.05 -7.34
N TRP A 131 9.93 -3.20 -7.98
CA TRP A 131 8.63 -2.79 -7.43
C TRP A 131 7.60 -3.89 -7.63
N THR A 132 7.03 -4.36 -6.53
CA THR A 132 5.83 -5.18 -6.56
C THR A 132 4.62 -4.28 -6.70
N ARG A 133 3.91 -4.45 -7.81
CA ARG A 133 2.69 -3.70 -8.12
C ARG A 133 1.47 -4.47 -7.61
N VAL A 134 0.68 -3.85 -6.74
CA VAL A 134 -0.58 -4.42 -6.25
C VAL A 134 -1.72 -3.43 -6.47
N PRO A 135 -2.62 -3.70 -7.44
CA PRO A 135 -3.88 -2.97 -7.56
C PRO A 135 -4.73 -3.14 -6.30
N PHE A 136 -5.40 -2.07 -5.89
CA PHE A 136 -6.35 -2.11 -4.80
C PHE A 136 -7.52 -1.17 -5.04
N SER A 137 -8.66 -1.49 -4.42
CA SER A 137 -9.82 -0.62 -4.35
C SER A 137 -10.44 -0.71 -2.97
N GLY A 138 -11.22 0.29 -2.59
CA GLY A 138 -11.82 0.28 -1.28
C GLY A 138 -12.89 1.34 -1.08
N ARG A 139 -13.49 1.24 0.10
CA ARG A 139 -14.46 2.15 0.67
C ARG A 139 -13.98 2.55 2.05
N MET A 140 -14.09 3.82 2.41
CA MET A 140 -13.99 4.26 3.79
C MET A 140 -15.22 5.09 4.17
N ASP A 141 -15.70 4.94 5.40
CA ASP A 141 -16.70 5.82 5.97
C ASP A 141 -16.03 6.75 6.99
N VAL A 142 -16.32 8.04 6.89
CA VAL A 142 -15.71 9.12 7.68
C VAL A 142 -16.79 9.86 8.45
N ARG A 143 -16.58 9.99 9.76
CA ARG A 143 -17.41 10.79 10.64
C ARG A 143 -16.80 12.17 10.79
N VAL A 144 -17.58 13.19 10.50
CA VAL A 144 -17.20 14.59 10.63
C VAL A 144 -17.90 15.16 11.87
N LYS A 145 -17.11 15.60 12.84
CA LYS A 145 -17.58 16.23 14.07
C LYS A 145 -17.24 17.71 13.99
N GLU A 146 -18.26 18.54 14.15
CA GLU A 146 -18.06 19.98 14.33
C GLU A 146 -17.24 20.24 15.58
N ASN A 147 -16.18 21.03 15.44
CA ASN A 147 -15.35 21.40 16.57
C ASN A 147 -16.03 22.53 17.34
N LYS A 148 -16.81 22.17 18.37
CA LYS A 148 -17.54 23.14 19.20
C LYS A 148 -16.65 24.04 20.06
N PHE A 149 -15.36 23.72 20.18
CA PHE A 149 -14.45 24.36 21.14
C PHE A 149 -13.31 25.15 20.49
N SER A 150 -13.18 25.14 19.16
CA SER A 150 -12.19 25.99 18.49
C SER A 150 -12.68 26.45 17.13
N LEU A 151 -12.25 27.65 16.72
CA LEU A 151 -12.38 28.17 15.36
C LEU A 151 -11.63 27.32 14.29
N LYS A 152 -11.08 26.15 14.65
CA LYS A 152 -10.45 25.24 13.70
C LYS A 152 -11.47 24.42 12.94
N GLU A 153 -11.02 24.00 11.75
CA GLU A 153 -11.69 23.06 10.86
C GLU A 153 -12.27 21.86 11.61
N ALA A 154 -13.41 21.35 11.12
CA ALA A 154 -14.10 20.19 11.68
C ALA A 154 -13.15 18.99 11.86
N VAL A 155 -13.34 18.21 12.93
CA VAL A 155 -12.54 17.01 13.19
C VAL A 155 -13.16 15.85 12.42
N ALA A 156 -12.39 15.22 11.54
CA ALA A 156 -12.83 14.08 10.75
C ALA A 156 -12.03 12.83 11.10
N GLU A 157 -12.74 11.73 11.36
CA GLU A 157 -12.19 10.43 11.76
C GLU A 157 -12.74 9.34 10.84
N ILE A 158 -11.89 8.40 10.43
CA ILE A 158 -12.30 7.22 9.67
C ILE A 158 -12.93 6.22 10.64
N VAL A 159 -14.17 5.82 10.37
CA VAL A 159 -14.96 4.88 11.20
C VAL A 159 -14.88 3.47 10.68
N SER A 160 -14.84 3.30 9.37
CA SER A 160 -14.69 1.98 8.79
C SER A 160 -13.89 2.07 7.51
N ARG A 161 -13.23 0.97 7.19
CA ARG A 161 -12.56 0.78 5.92
C ARG A 161 -12.80 -0.64 5.43
N ARG A 162 -13.12 -0.76 4.14
CA ARG A 162 -13.13 -2.03 3.42
C ARG A 162 -12.21 -1.94 2.22
N VAL A 163 -11.27 -2.86 2.08
CA VAL A 163 -10.28 -2.86 0.99
C VAL A 163 -10.24 -4.21 0.30
N THR A 164 -10.11 -4.20 -1.03
CA THR A 164 -9.80 -5.36 -1.85
C THR A 164 -8.45 -5.12 -2.51
N SER A 165 -7.55 -6.10 -2.48
CA SER A 165 -6.23 -6.01 -3.12
C SER A 165 -5.90 -7.27 -3.91
N ASP A 166 -5.32 -7.11 -5.10
CA ASP A 166 -4.80 -8.26 -5.85
C ASP A 166 -3.39 -8.62 -5.33
N ASN A 167 -3.37 -9.53 -4.36
CA ASN A 167 -2.16 -10.00 -3.70
C ASN A 167 -1.43 -11.13 -4.47
N SER A 168 -1.89 -11.51 -5.67
CA SER A 168 -1.38 -12.69 -6.40
C SER A 168 0.13 -12.67 -6.61
N VAL A 169 0.70 -11.50 -6.89
CA VAL A 169 2.15 -11.32 -7.08
C VAL A 169 2.93 -11.51 -5.78
N LEU A 170 2.38 -11.06 -4.64
CA LEU A 170 2.99 -11.26 -3.33
C LEU A 170 3.03 -12.73 -2.95
N VAL A 171 1.92 -13.44 -3.19
CA VAL A 171 1.81 -14.88 -2.93
C VAL A 171 2.81 -15.66 -3.78
N LYS A 172 2.91 -15.35 -5.08
CA LYS A 172 3.91 -15.97 -5.98
C LYS A 172 5.34 -15.75 -5.47
N ARG A 173 5.66 -14.54 -5.00
CA ARG A 173 6.99 -14.21 -4.45
C ARG A 173 7.31 -15.00 -3.18
N ASP A 174 6.36 -15.10 -2.25
CA ASP A 174 6.52 -15.89 -1.01
C ASP A 174 6.68 -17.38 -1.32
N LEU A 175 5.87 -17.93 -2.23
CA LEU A 175 5.99 -19.32 -2.66
C LEU A 175 7.35 -19.61 -3.31
N MET A 176 7.82 -18.76 -4.22
CA MET A 176 9.14 -18.92 -4.84
C MET A 176 10.28 -18.84 -3.82
N ALA A 177 10.20 -17.92 -2.85
CA ALA A 177 11.20 -17.82 -1.78
C ALA A 177 11.27 -19.10 -0.94
N ARG A 178 10.12 -19.71 -0.63
CA ARG A 178 10.04 -20.97 0.14
C ARG A 178 10.46 -22.20 -0.65
N THR A 179 10.20 -22.25 -1.95
CA THR A 179 10.64 -23.37 -2.80
C THR A 179 12.16 -23.35 -3.00
N ASN A 180 12.77 -22.16 -3.09
CA ASN A 180 14.22 -22.02 -3.23
C ASN A 180 14.99 -22.24 -1.91
N SER A 181 14.31 -22.27 -0.76
CA SER A 181 14.92 -22.54 0.55
C SER A 181 14.87 -24.01 0.99
N ILE A 182 14.41 -24.93 0.14
CA ILE A 182 14.50 -26.37 0.41
C ILE A 182 15.87 -26.83 -0.09
N PRO A 183 16.78 -27.30 0.79
CA PRO A 183 18.01 -27.89 0.32
C PRO A 183 17.66 -29.16 -0.46
N PHE A 184 17.93 -29.16 -1.77
CA PHE A 184 18.11 -30.39 -2.51
C PHE A 184 19.32 -31.12 -1.91
N GLY A 185 19.08 -31.88 -0.85
CA GLY A 185 20.00 -32.92 -0.43
C GLY A 185 20.08 -33.93 -1.56
N SER A 186 21.15 -33.86 -2.35
CA SER A 186 21.50 -34.90 -3.31
C SER A 186 21.54 -36.25 -2.57
N PRO A 187 20.93 -37.32 -3.10
CA PRO A 187 21.14 -38.64 -2.53
C PRO A 187 22.59 -39.04 -2.85
N ALA A 188 23.46 -38.97 -1.84
CA ALA A 188 24.79 -39.52 -1.94
C ALA A 188 24.66 -41.04 -2.16
N GLU A 189 25.12 -41.50 -3.32
CA GLU A 189 25.37 -42.89 -3.62
C GLU A 189 26.44 -43.44 -2.66
N SER A 190 26.19 -44.57 -2.00
CA SER A 190 27.20 -45.61 -1.72
C SER A 190 26.64 -46.83 -0.96
N PRO A 191 27.31 -48.00 -1.02
CA PRO A 191 26.74 -49.19 -1.63
C PRO A 191 26.49 -50.35 -0.64
N LEU A 192 25.82 -51.40 -1.14
CA LEU A 192 25.75 -52.74 -0.56
C LEU A 192 24.95 -52.89 0.75
N ALA A 193 23.63 -52.98 0.62
CA ALA A 193 22.82 -53.85 1.48
C ALA A 193 21.88 -54.65 0.58
N ARG A 194 22.42 -55.74 0.04
CA ARG A 194 21.73 -56.73 -0.77
C ARG A 194 20.98 -57.67 0.19
N LEU A 195 19.70 -57.89 -0.11
CA LEU A 195 18.91 -59.14 0.01
C LEU A 195 17.67 -59.11 0.93
N GLN A 196 16.55 -59.48 0.27
CA GLN A 196 15.29 -60.07 0.75
C GLN A 196 14.23 -59.09 1.28
N SER A 197 12.94 -59.15 0.93
CA SER A 197 12.16 -59.90 -0.07
C SER A 197 10.72 -59.35 -0.04
N THR A 198 10.06 -59.32 -1.20
CA THR A 198 8.61 -59.53 -1.45
C THR A 198 7.55 -58.85 -0.56
N SER A 199 6.78 -57.92 -1.13
CA SER A 199 5.33 -58.13 -1.37
C SER A 199 4.72 -57.02 -2.24
N THR A 200 4.02 -57.48 -3.27
CA THR A 200 3.12 -56.77 -4.16
C THR A 200 1.83 -56.36 -3.45
N SER A 201 1.42 -55.11 -3.60
CA SER A 201 0.00 -54.71 -3.61
C SER A 201 -0.18 -53.55 -4.58
N GLN A 202 -0.79 -53.84 -5.73
CA GLN A 202 -1.32 -52.86 -6.66
C GLN A 202 -2.56 -52.22 -6.04
N VAL A 203 -2.62 -50.88 -6.04
CA VAL A 203 -3.88 -50.13 -6.04
C VAL A 203 -3.74 -49.06 -7.13
N GLY A 204 -4.45 -49.28 -8.24
CA GLY A 204 -4.44 -48.39 -9.39
C GLY A 204 -5.39 -47.20 -9.22
N LEU A 205 -5.01 -46.07 -9.81
CA LEU A 205 -5.91 -44.98 -10.17
C LEU A 205 -5.72 -44.69 -11.67
N PRO A 206 -6.81 -44.53 -12.45
CA PRO A 206 -6.74 -44.51 -13.90
C PRO A 206 -6.26 -43.16 -14.44
N ALA A 207 -5.40 -43.24 -15.46
CA ALA A 207 -5.13 -42.16 -16.40
C ALA A 207 -6.22 -42.15 -17.47
N ASN A 208 -6.98 -41.06 -17.57
CA ASN A 208 -7.54 -40.52 -18.83
C ASN A 208 -8.43 -39.32 -18.53
N VAL A 209 -8.03 -38.13 -18.99
CA VAL A 209 -8.78 -37.35 -19.99
C VAL A 209 -7.90 -36.23 -20.55
N SER A 210 -7.88 -36.18 -21.88
CA SER A 210 -7.27 -35.19 -22.76
C SER A 210 -8.17 -33.98 -22.98
N GLU A 211 -7.52 -32.90 -23.44
CA GLU A 211 -7.99 -31.77 -24.27
C GLU A 211 -8.73 -30.58 -23.61
N LEU A 212 -7.97 -29.50 -23.42
CA LEU A 212 -8.45 -28.10 -23.38
C LEU A 212 -8.14 -27.43 -24.73
N PRO A 213 -9.04 -26.62 -25.31
CA PRO A 213 -8.78 -25.96 -26.58
C PRO A 213 -7.97 -24.66 -26.41
N ALA A 214 -6.99 -24.54 -27.31
CA ALA A 214 -6.44 -23.34 -27.97
C ALA A 214 -6.22 -22.04 -27.16
N VAL A 215 -4.94 -21.80 -26.91
CA VAL A 215 -4.29 -20.49 -26.83
C VAL A 215 -4.70 -19.61 -28.01
N ILE A 216 -5.27 -18.44 -27.72
CA ILE A 216 -5.31 -17.32 -28.67
C ILE A 216 -4.12 -16.42 -28.37
N SER A 217 -3.07 -16.58 -29.18
CA SER A 217 -1.97 -15.62 -29.28
C SER A 217 -2.49 -14.33 -29.90
N ALA A 218 -2.27 -13.20 -29.24
CA ALA A 218 -2.38 -11.86 -29.83
C ALA A 218 -1.06 -11.10 -29.63
N PRO A 219 -0.67 -10.21 -30.56
CA PRO A 219 0.72 -9.96 -30.88
C PRO A 219 1.40 -8.95 -29.96
N LEU A 220 2.70 -9.20 -29.81
CA LEU A 220 3.78 -8.32 -29.38
C LEU A 220 3.69 -6.96 -30.11
N GLY A 221 3.52 -5.86 -29.36
CA GLY A 221 3.50 -4.51 -29.93
C GLY A 221 3.63 -3.40 -28.87
N ASP A 222 4.72 -2.64 -28.98
CA ASP A 222 4.98 -1.30 -28.44
C ASP A 222 5.19 -1.13 -26.93
N THR A 223 6.40 -1.47 -26.47
CA THR A 223 7.03 -0.84 -25.30
C THR A 223 7.41 0.61 -25.61
N LYS A 224 6.41 1.49 -25.62
CA LYS A 224 6.66 2.93 -25.59
C LYS A 224 7.23 3.29 -24.23
N SER A 225 8.53 3.53 -24.19
CA SER A 225 9.23 4.04 -23.00
C SER A 225 8.55 5.31 -22.51
N LEU A 226 8.23 5.34 -21.21
CA LEU A 226 7.69 6.54 -20.58
C LEU A 226 8.79 7.62 -20.52
N PRO A 227 8.45 8.90 -20.76
CA PRO A 227 9.43 9.97 -20.75
C PRO A 227 9.96 10.18 -19.32
N ALA A 228 11.28 10.33 -19.19
CA ALA A 228 11.89 10.77 -17.95
C ALA A 228 11.43 12.21 -17.65
N TYR A 229 10.93 12.45 -16.44
CA TYR A 229 10.71 13.82 -15.98
C TYR A 229 12.00 14.36 -15.33
N PRO A 230 12.41 15.60 -15.67
CA PRO A 230 13.61 16.22 -15.15
C PRO A 230 13.48 16.51 -13.65
N SER A 231 14.48 16.10 -12.87
CA SER A 231 14.69 16.64 -11.53
C SER A 231 15.29 18.03 -11.66
N SER A 232 14.50 19.06 -11.37
CA SER A 232 15.03 20.40 -11.13
C SER A 232 15.14 20.62 -9.62
N ALA A 233 16.22 20.10 -9.05
CA ALA A 233 16.74 20.52 -7.76
C ALA A 233 18.14 21.15 -7.99
N THR A 234 18.14 22.36 -8.54
CA THR A 234 19.33 23.22 -8.53
C THR A 234 18.86 24.65 -8.33
N GLY A 235 19.03 25.16 -7.12
CA GLY A 235 18.66 26.53 -6.75
C GLY A 235 18.59 26.69 -5.24
N THR A 236 19.75 26.81 -4.60
CA THR A 236 19.89 27.34 -3.25
C THR A 236 19.39 28.79 -3.20
N PRO A 237 18.48 29.16 -2.28
CA PRO A 237 18.33 30.55 -1.88
C PRO A 237 19.05 30.75 -0.55
N THR A 238 20.21 31.41 -0.62
CA THR A 238 20.82 32.10 0.52
C THR A 238 19.86 33.19 0.97
N VAL A 239 19.19 33.02 2.11
CA VAL A 239 18.36 34.05 2.71
C VAL A 239 19.24 34.92 3.62
N THR A 240 19.55 36.12 3.15
CA THR A 240 20.11 37.21 3.97
C THR A 240 19.01 37.79 4.85
N SER A 241 19.26 37.81 6.16
CA SER A 241 18.39 38.42 7.18
C SER A 241 18.31 39.94 7.01
N GLY A 242 17.09 40.46 6.83
CA GLY A 242 16.78 41.88 6.92
C GLY A 242 15.99 42.15 8.20
N SER A 243 16.67 42.68 9.22
CA SER A 243 16.08 43.16 10.46
C SER A 243 15.31 44.46 10.20
N SER A 244 14.02 44.50 10.55
CA SER A 244 13.23 45.72 10.66
C SER A 244 13.08 46.05 12.13
N VAL A 245 13.90 46.97 12.62
CA VAL A 245 13.72 47.61 13.94
C VAL A 245 12.95 48.90 13.74
N ASP A 246 11.80 48.96 14.41
CA ASP A 246 10.98 50.14 14.65
C ASP A 246 11.85 51.30 15.17
N GLY A 247 11.77 52.43 14.47
CA GLY A 247 12.34 53.69 14.92
C GLY A 247 11.34 54.46 15.75
N ASP A 248 11.42 54.32 17.07
CA ASP A 248 10.87 55.28 18.02
C ASP A 248 11.47 56.68 17.75
N GLN A 249 10.65 57.62 17.28
CA GLN A 249 10.94 59.05 17.41
C GLN A 249 10.07 59.63 18.51
N LEU A 250 10.67 59.75 19.70
CA LEU A 250 10.22 60.64 20.75
C LEU A 250 11.32 61.66 21.06
N MET A 251 10.88 62.92 21.19
CA MET A 251 11.58 64.13 21.70
C MET A 251 12.36 64.96 20.65
N LYS A 252 12.27 66.30 20.63
CA LYS A 252 12.03 67.26 21.72
C LYS A 252 11.78 68.68 21.15
N ARG A 253 11.00 69.47 21.90
CA ARG A 253 11.05 70.94 22.06
C ARG A 253 10.69 71.84 20.87
#